data_AF-A0A1B6DPX2-F1
#
_entry.id   AF-A0A1B6DPX2-F1
#
_cell.length_a   1.000
_cell.length_b   1.000
_cell.length_c   1.000
_cell.angle_alpha   90.00
_cell.angle_beta   90.00
_cell.angle_gamma   90.00
#
_symmetry.space_group_name_H-M   'P 1'
#
loop_
_entity.id
_entity.type
_entity.pdbx_description
1 polymer ?
#
loop_
_entity_poly.entity_id
_entity_poly.type
_entity_poly.pdbx_seq_one_letter_code
_entity_poly.pdbx_strand_id
1 'polypeptide(L)'
;YLLIAEKIRCAPSYSFVIKYLKAYCHLYLEQGNETEFLLASITSEPMSNFCKSHYYQLLGSLHSQRDKHEEAISYFEKAVETGEHVPSALLLAANEAEDLGLPSVRCVFLKNLINVLKEDNKILSVFHMRSFPERCLAALHPDPVVTLAEAYYLLAKEALIAQHYIASSENYSELLSTLKSNYCVVVSKERPAPLPKTAVIYHEAALANLKISNFDEALYLCDHMISNHSPTRNQYRQFGIKRKLYSDFNSQEQDWNNIVSSMDEDVIALILASDVLVQKNDYTQAFDHLEKCFNSILEYKNYNIPQKRARVESGVPIDKINLLCNCLLAKVLLRKAKINETKNLTDSVYHFYRRALQFSPGDEEVLYNFKIFSQKNTDKDPFILPEKQDVVPVEELQSCALKYILESSVKNEEPANTVDPECFIDDDIVNSLFDD
;
A
#
# COMPACT_ATOMS: atom_id res chain seq x y z
N TYR A 1 -14.46 -27.95 -13.78
CA TYR A 1 -15.21 -28.21 -12.54
C TYR A 1 -16.48 -29.04 -12.74
N LEU A 2 -17.44 -28.63 -13.59
CA LEU A 2 -18.68 -29.40 -13.84
C LEU A 2 -18.45 -30.86 -14.28
N LEU A 3 -17.48 -31.11 -15.18
CA LEU A 3 -17.06 -32.47 -15.59
C LEU A 3 -16.46 -33.33 -14.46
N ILE A 4 -15.85 -32.70 -13.45
CA ILE A 4 -15.33 -33.40 -12.25
C ILE A 4 -16.50 -33.76 -11.33
N ALA A 5 -17.43 -32.81 -11.12
CA ALA A 5 -18.64 -33.03 -10.35
C ALA A 5 -19.53 -34.15 -10.94
N GLU A 6 -19.61 -34.26 -12.27
CA GLU A 6 -20.32 -35.35 -12.95
C GLU A 6 -19.67 -36.73 -12.73
N LYS A 7 -18.34 -36.81 -12.63
CA LYS A 7 -17.62 -38.07 -12.34
C LYS A 7 -17.73 -38.51 -10.87
N ILE A 8 -17.92 -37.58 -9.93
CA ILE A 8 -18.12 -37.87 -8.49
C ILE A 8 -19.55 -38.35 -8.18
N ARG A 9 -20.50 -38.14 -9.10
CA ARG A 9 -21.95 -38.42 -8.96
C ARG A 9 -22.32 -39.88 -8.60
N CYS A 10 -21.39 -40.82 -8.74
CA CYS A 10 -21.62 -42.25 -8.48
C CYS A 10 -21.58 -42.67 -6.99
N ALA A 11 -21.34 -41.74 -6.05
CA ALA A 11 -21.36 -42.07 -4.62
C ALA A 11 -22.18 -41.03 -3.81
N PRO A 12 -23.28 -41.45 -3.13
CA PRO A 12 -24.16 -40.56 -2.38
C PRO A 12 -23.49 -39.87 -1.18
N SER A 13 -22.31 -40.36 -0.76
CA SER A 13 -21.48 -39.79 0.30
C SER A 13 -20.78 -38.47 -0.07
N TYR A 14 -21.00 -37.92 -1.26
CA TYR A 14 -20.34 -36.70 -1.75
C TYR A 14 -21.31 -35.59 -2.23
N SER A 15 -22.57 -35.63 -1.78
CA SER A 15 -23.61 -34.64 -2.09
C SER A 15 -23.14 -33.20 -1.84
N PHE A 16 -22.57 -32.94 -0.66
CA PHE A 16 -21.95 -31.67 -0.29
C PHE A 16 -20.97 -31.12 -1.34
N VAL A 17 -19.93 -31.90 -1.70
CA VAL A 17 -18.85 -31.43 -2.60
C VAL A 17 -19.40 -31.04 -3.96
N ILE A 18 -20.36 -31.82 -4.49
CA ILE A 18 -20.98 -31.54 -5.78
C ILE A 18 -21.80 -30.25 -5.72
N LYS A 19 -22.61 -30.07 -4.68
CA LYS A 19 -23.42 -28.85 -4.49
C LYS A 19 -22.52 -27.63 -4.29
N TYR A 20 -21.50 -27.75 -3.45
CA TYR A 20 -20.51 -26.71 -3.20
C TYR A 20 -19.80 -26.28 -4.50
N LEU A 21 -19.25 -27.22 -5.27
CA LEU A 21 -18.54 -26.89 -6.51
C LEU A 21 -19.46 -26.25 -7.56
N LYS A 22 -20.73 -26.66 -7.62
CA LYS A 22 -21.71 -25.99 -8.47
C LYS A 22 -21.97 -24.56 -8.00
N ALA A 23 -22.22 -24.36 -6.71
CA ALA A 23 -22.41 -23.03 -6.13
C ALA A 23 -21.19 -22.13 -6.41
N TYR A 24 -19.99 -22.65 -6.17
CA TYR A 24 -18.74 -21.98 -6.49
C TYR A 24 -18.63 -21.59 -7.98
N CYS A 25 -18.97 -22.49 -8.91
CA CYS A 25 -18.99 -22.15 -10.33
C CYS A 25 -20.02 -21.07 -10.66
N HIS A 26 -21.22 -21.13 -10.07
CA HIS A 26 -22.26 -20.13 -10.28
C HIS A 26 -21.86 -18.76 -9.72
N LEU A 27 -21.14 -18.71 -8.60
CA LEU A 27 -20.60 -17.48 -8.02
C LEU A 27 -19.63 -16.80 -9.00
N TYR A 28 -18.72 -17.56 -9.61
CA TYR A 28 -17.77 -17.03 -10.61
C TYR A 28 -18.44 -16.65 -11.94
N LEU A 29 -19.65 -17.14 -12.19
CA LEU A 29 -20.47 -16.74 -13.34
C LEU A 29 -21.43 -15.58 -13.00
N GLU A 30 -21.29 -14.98 -11.81
CA GLU A 30 -22.15 -13.89 -11.31
C GLU A 30 -23.64 -14.29 -11.23
N GLN A 31 -23.91 -15.59 -11.07
CA GLN A 31 -25.25 -16.17 -10.94
C GLN A 31 -25.61 -16.33 -9.47
N GLY A 32 -25.81 -15.20 -8.80
CA GLY A 32 -25.99 -15.15 -7.34
C GLY A 32 -27.22 -15.92 -6.83
N ASN A 33 -28.33 -15.92 -7.56
CA ASN A 33 -29.56 -16.61 -7.16
C ASN A 33 -29.40 -18.13 -7.19
N GLU A 34 -28.76 -18.66 -8.23
CA GLU A 34 -28.44 -20.08 -8.37
C GLU A 34 -27.43 -20.52 -7.31
N THR A 35 -26.46 -19.67 -7.01
CA THR A 35 -25.48 -19.88 -5.92
C THR A 35 -26.20 -20.01 -4.58
N GLU A 36 -27.06 -19.05 -4.25
CA GLU A 36 -27.84 -19.05 -3.01
C GLU A 36 -28.74 -20.28 -2.87
N PHE A 37 -29.46 -20.64 -3.94
CA PHE A 37 -30.30 -21.83 -3.95
C PHE A 37 -29.51 -23.12 -3.67
N LEU A 38 -28.32 -23.25 -4.27
CA LEU A 38 -27.46 -24.40 -4.06
C LEU A 38 -26.88 -24.43 -2.64
N LEU A 39 -26.45 -23.28 -2.10
CA LEU A 39 -25.94 -23.16 -0.73
C LEU A 39 -27.03 -23.45 0.31
N ALA A 40 -28.25 -22.95 0.11
CA ALA A 40 -29.38 -23.27 1.00
C ALA A 40 -29.63 -24.78 1.09
N SER A 41 -29.46 -25.51 -0.03
CA SER A 41 -29.62 -26.96 -0.09
C SER A 41 -28.50 -27.77 0.59
N ILE A 42 -27.43 -27.12 1.04
CA ILE A 42 -26.30 -27.73 1.76
C ILE A 42 -26.55 -27.77 3.28
N THR A 43 -27.30 -26.79 3.81
CA THR A 43 -27.51 -26.59 5.27
C THR A 43 -28.09 -27.80 6.01
N SER A 44 -28.77 -28.71 5.31
CA SER A 44 -29.38 -29.91 5.88
C SER A 44 -28.43 -31.09 6.06
N GLU A 45 -27.16 -31.01 5.63
CA GLU A 45 -26.20 -32.11 5.67
C GLU A 45 -25.17 -31.93 6.83
N PRO A 46 -24.79 -33.00 7.55
CA PRO A 46 -23.72 -32.91 8.54
C PRO A 46 -22.37 -32.65 7.85
N MET A 47 -21.68 -31.58 8.25
CA MET A 47 -20.42 -31.11 7.66
C MET A 47 -19.30 -31.12 8.71
N SER A 48 -18.08 -31.50 8.30
CA SER A 48 -16.87 -31.26 9.11
C SER A 48 -16.59 -29.76 9.24
N ASN A 49 -15.83 -29.35 10.25
CA ASN A 49 -15.47 -27.93 10.45
C ASN A 49 -14.76 -27.36 9.22
N PHE A 50 -13.90 -28.15 8.59
CA PHE A 50 -13.24 -27.80 7.32
C PHE A 50 -14.25 -27.44 6.23
N CYS A 51 -15.27 -28.29 6.04
CA CYS A 51 -16.33 -28.06 5.05
C CYS A 51 -17.20 -26.86 5.42
N LYS A 52 -17.50 -26.66 6.71
CA LYS A 52 -18.25 -25.50 7.21
C LYS A 52 -17.50 -24.19 6.96
N SER A 53 -16.18 -24.16 7.19
CA SER A 53 -15.35 -22.98 6.95
C SER A 53 -15.46 -22.52 5.50
N HIS A 54 -15.22 -23.43 4.54
CA HIS A 54 -15.35 -23.13 3.12
C HIS A 54 -16.77 -22.76 2.70
N TYR A 55 -17.79 -23.38 3.30
CA TYR A 55 -19.19 -23.02 3.07
C TYR A 55 -19.48 -21.57 3.49
N TYR A 56 -19.04 -21.18 4.69
CA TYR A 56 -19.22 -19.82 5.17
C TYR A 56 -18.40 -18.80 4.37
N GLN A 57 -17.16 -19.11 3.99
CA GLN A 57 -16.39 -18.26 3.08
C GLN A 57 -17.11 -18.05 1.73
N LEU A 58 -17.77 -19.09 1.22
CA LEU A 58 -18.51 -19.00 -0.05
C LEU A 58 -19.78 -18.16 0.09
N LEU A 59 -20.48 -18.23 1.22
CA LEU A 59 -21.57 -17.32 1.56
C LEU A 59 -21.10 -15.87 1.70
N GLY A 60 -20.00 -15.65 2.42
CA GLY A 60 -19.41 -14.31 2.56
C GLY A 60 -19.09 -13.71 1.20
N SER A 61 -18.46 -14.49 0.32
CA SER A 61 -18.16 -14.08 -1.06
C SER A 61 -19.41 -13.76 -1.89
N LEU A 62 -20.50 -14.53 -1.73
CA LEU A 62 -21.78 -14.25 -2.38
C LEU A 62 -22.40 -12.93 -1.90
N HIS A 63 -22.31 -12.64 -0.61
CA HIS A 63 -22.83 -11.40 -0.04
C HIS A 63 -21.96 -10.19 -0.44
N SER A 64 -20.63 -10.36 -0.45
CA SER A 64 -19.68 -9.37 -0.98
C SER A 64 -19.99 -8.98 -2.43
N GLN A 65 -20.22 -9.96 -3.33
CA GLN A 65 -20.65 -9.70 -4.72
C GLN A 65 -21.98 -8.95 -4.86
N ARG A 66 -22.77 -8.87 -3.80
CA ARG A 66 -24.06 -8.17 -3.76
C ARG A 66 -23.96 -6.83 -3.01
N ASP A 67 -22.75 -6.33 -2.76
CA ASP A 67 -22.44 -5.13 -1.96
C ASP A 67 -23.03 -5.21 -0.53
N LYS A 68 -23.14 -6.43 0.02
CA LYS A 68 -23.64 -6.72 1.37
C LYS A 68 -22.48 -7.06 2.31
N HIS A 69 -21.60 -6.09 2.51
CA HIS A 69 -20.33 -6.28 3.20
C HIS A 69 -20.50 -6.65 4.69
N GLU A 70 -21.50 -6.09 5.39
CA GLU A 70 -21.75 -6.42 6.80
C GLU A 70 -22.14 -7.89 6.97
N GLU A 71 -23.04 -8.40 6.13
CA GLU A 71 -23.39 -9.83 6.13
C GLU A 71 -22.21 -10.70 5.68
N ALA A 72 -21.38 -10.22 4.76
CA ALA A 72 -20.18 -10.92 4.34
C ALA A 72 -19.20 -11.11 5.51
N ILE A 73 -18.93 -10.04 6.28
CA ILE A 73 -18.11 -10.09 7.49
C ILE A 73 -18.67 -11.12 8.48
N SER A 74 -19.97 -11.09 8.76
CA SER A 74 -20.58 -12.05 9.69
C SER A 74 -20.40 -13.52 9.26
N TYR A 75 -20.41 -13.79 7.94
CA TYR A 75 -20.11 -15.14 7.46
C TYR A 75 -18.62 -15.47 7.56
N PHE A 76 -17.73 -14.52 7.32
CA PHE A 76 -16.29 -14.76 7.51
C PHE A 76 -15.94 -14.99 8.99
N GLU A 77 -16.59 -14.31 9.93
CA GLU A 77 -16.47 -14.57 11.37
C GLU A 77 -16.92 -15.99 11.73
N LYS A 78 -18.07 -16.44 11.21
CA LYS A 78 -18.52 -17.83 11.35
C LYS A 78 -17.54 -18.84 10.76
N ALA A 79 -16.80 -18.47 9.71
CA ALA A 79 -15.74 -19.31 9.16
C ALA A 79 -14.55 -19.40 10.14
N VAL A 80 -14.16 -18.29 10.78
CA VAL A 80 -13.12 -18.25 11.82
C VAL A 80 -13.49 -19.13 13.02
N GLU A 81 -14.74 -19.07 13.49
CA GLU A 81 -15.26 -19.88 14.61
C GLU A 81 -15.12 -21.39 14.39
N THR A 82 -15.04 -21.86 13.14
CA THR A 82 -14.83 -23.28 12.85
C THR A 82 -13.46 -23.80 13.28
N GLY A 83 -12.49 -22.90 13.47
CA GLY A 83 -11.09 -23.21 13.75
C GLY A 83 -10.29 -23.69 12.54
N GLU A 84 -10.91 -23.77 11.36
CA GLU A 84 -10.29 -24.24 10.11
C GLU A 84 -10.16 -23.08 9.12
N HIS A 85 -9.02 -22.98 8.42
CA HIS A 85 -8.75 -21.92 7.44
C HIS A 85 -8.89 -20.48 7.98
N VAL A 86 -8.59 -20.31 9.27
CA VAL A 86 -8.71 -19.04 9.98
C VAL A 86 -7.96 -17.89 9.27
N PRO A 87 -6.71 -18.06 8.78
CA PRO A 87 -6.00 -16.96 8.10
C PRO A 87 -6.72 -16.40 6.86
N SER A 88 -7.34 -17.28 6.06
CA SER A 88 -8.09 -16.90 4.86
C SER A 88 -9.33 -16.10 5.23
N ALA A 89 -10.12 -16.61 6.18
CA ALA A 89 -11.35 -15.96 6.62
C ALA A 89 -11.09 -14.57 7.24
N LEU A 90 -10.05 -14.44 8.06
CA LEU A 90 -9.64 -13.15 8.63
C LEU A 90 -9.20 -12.14 7.56
N LEU A 91 -8.47 -12.59 6.54
CA LEU A 91 -8.09 -11.70 5.43
C LEU A 91 -9.32 -11.23 4.64
N LEU A 92 -10.27 -12.13 4.35
CA LEU A 92 -11.49 -11.78 3.65
C LEU A 92 -12.33 -10.78 4.45
N ALA A 93 -12.52 -11.02 5.76
CA ALA A 93 -13.20 -10.07 6.64
C ALA A 93 -12.50 -8.69 6.70
N ALA A 94 -11.17 -8.68 6.70
CA ALA A 94 -10.39 -7.43 6.67
C ALA A 94 -10.59 -6.63 5.36
N ASN A 95 -10.77 -7.31 4.22
CA ASN A 95 -11.05 -6.64 2.94
C ASN A 95 -12.47 -6.07 2.91
N GLU A 96 -13.47 -6.80 3.40
CA GLU A 96 -14.83 -6.27 3.49
C GLU A 96 -14.92 -5.06 4.43
N ALA A 97 -14.14 -5.06 5.52
CA ALA A 97 -14.05 -3.91 6.42
C ALA A 97 -13.38 -2.68 5.76
N GLU A 98 -12.46 -2.89 4.80
CA GLU A 98 -11.92 -1.82 3.95
C GLU A 98 -13.01 -1.23 3.05
N ASP A 99 -13.78 -2.08 2.37
CA ASP A 99 -14.83 -1.65 1.44
C ASP A 99 -15.95 -0.87 2.16
N LEU A 100 -16.24 -1.20 3.42
CA LEU A 100 -17.15 -0.43 4.29
C LEU A 100 -16.56 0.88 4.82
N GLY A 101 -15.26 1.13 4.65
CA GLY A 101 -14.58 2.28 5.25
C GLY A 101 -14.49 2.19 6.78
N LEU A 102 -14.31 0.99 7.33
CA LEU A 102 -14.19 0.71 8.76
C LEU A 102 -12.75 0.34 9.15
N PRO A 103 -11.81 1.31 9.16
CA PRO A 103 -10.37 1.05 9.34
C PRO A 103 -10.04 0.40 10.70
N SER A 104 -10.79 0.75 11.75
CA SER A 104 -10.60 0.17 13.09
C SER A 104 -10.93 -1.33 13.11
N VAL A 105 -12.03 -1.73 12.47
CA VAL A 105 -12.46 -3.12 12.36
C VAL A 105 -11.47 -3.92 11.51
N ARG A 106 -11.03 -3.34 10.39
CA ARG A 106 -9.98 -3.93 9.55
C ARG A 106 -8.70 -4.21 10.35
N CYS A 107 -8.24 -3.25 11.15
CA CYS A 107 -7.06 -3.42 12.01
C CYS A 107 -7.22 -4.58 12.99
N VAL A 108 -8.42 -4.81 13.54
CA VAL A 108 -8.69 -5.94 14.45
C VAL A 108 -8.51 -7.28 13.72
N PHE A 109 -9.12 -7.43 12.54
CA PHE A 109 -8.96 -8.65 11.74
C PHE A 109 -7.50 -8.91 11.34
N LEU A 110 -6.77 -7.87 10.92
CA LEU A 110 -5.35 -8.00 10.56
C LEU A 110 -4.45 -8.34 11.76
N LYS A 111 -4.73 -7.80 12.96
CA LYS A 111 -4.02 -8.18 14.19
C LYS A 111 -4.25 -9.65 14.54
N ASN A 112 -5.51 -10.11 14.47
CA ASN A 112 -5.85 -11.52 14.70
C ASN A 112 -5.17 -12.43 13.68
N LEU A 113 -5.11 -12.01 12.41
CA LEU A 113 -4.42 -12.74 11.35
C LEU A 113 -2.94 -12.91 11.66
N ILE A 114 -2.25 -11.84 12.07
CA ILE A 114 -0.83 -11.89 12.46
C ILE A 114 -0.61 -12.86 13.63
N ASN A 115 -1.50 -12.85 14.63
CA ASN A 115 -1.40 -13.74 15.79
C ASN A 115 -1.49 -15.22 15.36
N VAL A 116 -2.48 -15.56 14.54
CA VAL A 116 -2.64 -16.93 14.01
C VAL A 116 -1.42 -17.35 13.17
N LEU A 117 -0.94 -16.48 12.28
CA LEU A 117 0.22 -16.78 11.44
C LEU A 117 1.54 -16.93 12.24
N LYS A 118 1.68 -16.25 13.39
CA LYS A 118 2.81 -16.45 14.31
C LYS A 118 2.76 -17.81 15.01
N GLU A 119 1.56 -18.27 15.35
CA GLU A 119 1.35 -19.57 15.98
C GLU A 119 1.50 -20.73 14.99
N ASP A 120 0.95 -20.60 13.78
CA ASP A 120 1.05 -21.61 12.72
C ASP A 120 2.50 -21.86 12.29
N ASN A 121 3.36 -20.84 12.28
CA ASN A 121 4.79 -21.00 12.03
C ASN A 121 5.51 -21.87 13.08
N LYS A 122 4.92 -22.07 14.27
CA LYS A 122 5.42 -23.01 15.30
C LYS A 122 4.86 -24.41 15.11
N ILE A 123 3.74 -24.57 14.41
CA ILE A 123 3.04 -25.83 14.19
C ILE A 123 3.34 -26.32 12.77
N LEU A 124 4.58 -26.73 12.54
CA LEU A 124 4.94 -27.43 11.32
C LEU A 124 4.23 -28.80 11.28
N SER A 125 3.13 -28.84 10.52
CA SER A 125 2.54 -30.02 9.89
C SER A 125 2.07 -31.14 10.81
N VAL A 126 0.84 -31.02 11.31
CA VAL A 126 -0.01 -32.22 11.42
C VAL A 126 -0.68 -32.39 10.06
N PHE A 127 -0.09 -33.24 9.20
CA PHE A 127 -0.81 -33.77 8.04
C PHE A 127 -1.97 -34.62 8.56
N HIS A 128 -3.09 -33.97 8.91
CA HIS A 128 -4.33 -34.68 9.12
C HIS A 128 -4.69 -35.35 7.80
N MET A 129 -4.96 -36.65 7.85
CA MET A 129 -5.52 -37.43 6.76
C MET A 129 -6.88 -36.82 6.39
N ARG A 130 -6.85 -35.80 5.52
CA ARG A 130 -8.05 -35.10 5.05
C ARG A 130 -8.98 -36.09 4.38
N SER A 131 -10.26 -36.01 4.72
CA SER A 131 -11.29 -36.79 4.06
C SER A 131 -11.31 -36.46 2.56
N PHE A 132 -11.92 -37.33 1.74
CA PHE A 132 -12.00 -37.06 0.29
C PHE A 132 -12.67 -35.71 -0.03
N PRO A 133 -13.78 -35.30 0.62
CA PRO A 133 -14.36 -33.96 0.48
C PRO A 133 -13.37 -32.83 0.72
N GLU A 134 -12.60 -32.91 1.81
CA GLU A 134 -11.64 -31.88 2.21
C GLU A 134 -10.47 -31.79 1.22
N ARG A 135 -10.01 -32.93 0.70
CA ARG A 135 -9.00 -32.95 -0.38
C ARG A 135 -9.53 -32.34 -1.68
N CYS A 136 -10.81 -32.58 -2.01
CA CYS A 136 -11.42 -31.96 -3.20
C CYS A 136 -11.52 -30.45 -3.03
N LEU A 137 -12.01 -29.97 -1.89
CA LEU A 137 -12.09 -28.54 -1.60
C LEU A 137 -10.71 -27.89 -1.62
N ALA A 138 -9.73 -28.43 -0.90
CA ALA A 138 -8.37 -27.90 -0.87
C ALA A 138 -7.70 -27.81 -2.25
N ALA A 139 -8.01 -28.74 -3.15
CA ALA A 139 -7.45 -28.75 -4.51
C ALA A 139 -8.20 -27.82 -5.48
N LEU A 140 -9.50 -27.58 -5.24
CA LEU A 140 -10.38 -26.90 -6.20
C LEU A 140 -10.68 -25.46 -5.80
N HIS A 141 -10.62 -25.14 -4.51
CA HIS A 141 -10.76 -23.82 -3.92
C HIS A 141 -9.61 -23.61 -2.91
N PRO A 142 -8.38 -23.41 -3.40
CA PRO A 142 -7.23 -23.21 -2.51
C PRO A 142 -7.40 -21.90 -1.76
N ASP A 143 -7.04 -21.89 -0.47
CA ASP A 143 -7.10 -20.66 0.30
C ASP A 143 -6.15 -19.60 -0.25
N PRO A 144 -6.51 -18.30 -0.15
CA PRO A 144 -5.55 -17.23 -0.33
C PRO A 144 -4.38 -17.45 0.64
N VAL A 145 -3.19 -17.66 0.06
CA VAL A 145 -1.95 -17.79 0.83
C VAL A 145 -1.54 -16.38 1.22
N VAL A 146 -1.81 -16.00 2.46
CA VAL A 146 -1.30 -14.78 3.08
C VAL A 146 -0.09 -15.10 3.95
N THR A 147 1.01 -14.44 3.66
CA THR A 147 2.23 -14.55 4.44
C THR A 147 2.18 -13.61 5.65
N LEU A 148 2.94 -13.95 6.70
CA LEU A 148 3.09 -13.07 7.86
C LEU A 148 3.61 -11.67 7.48
N ALA A 149 4.48 -11.58 6.46
CA ALA A 149 4.98 -10.32 5.95
C ALA A 149 3.88 -9.49 5.26
N GLU A 150 3.02 -10.11 4.45
CA GLU A 150 1.88 -9.43 3.83
C GLU A 150 0.91 -8.89 4.90
N ALA A 151 0.61 -9.69 5.93
CA ALA A 151 -0.26 -9.27 7.03
C ALA A 151 0.31 -8.08 7.81
N TYR A 152 1.62 -8.10 8.14
CA TYR A 152 2.28 -6.96 8.77
C TYR A 152 2.25 -5.70 7.91
N TYR A 153 2.47 -5.83 6.59
CA TYR A 153 2.43 -4.69 5.68
C TYR A 153 1.05 -4.03 5.66
N LEU A 154 -0.02 -4.84 5.49
CA LEU A 154 -1.39 -4.33 5.46
C LEU A 154 -1.73 -3.60 6.77
N LEU A 155 -1.38 -4.18 7.93
CA LEU A 155 -1.65 -3.54 9.21
C LEU A 155 -0.83 -2.26 9.40
N ALA A 156 0.45 -2.26 9.04
CA ALA A 156 1.32 -1.09 9.15
C ALA A 156 0.84 0.07 8.27
N LYS A 157 0.39 -0.24 7.05
CA LYS A 157 -0.16 0.72 6.10
C LYS A 157 -1.48 1.30 6.59
N GLU A 158 -2.40 0.46 7.05
CA GLU A 158 -3.69 0.91 7.58
C GLU A 158 -3.48 1.86 8.78
N ALA A 159 -2.59 1.48 9.70
CA ALA A 159 -2.21 2.33 10.82
C ALA A 159 -1.57 3.66 10.37
N LEU A 160 -0.78 3.67 9.28
CA LEU A 160 -0.19 4.89 8.73
C LEU A 160 -1.25 5.83 8.15
N ILE A 161 -2.20 5.30 7.39
CA ILE A 161 -3.31 6.05 6.79
C ILE A 161 -4.20 6.63 7.88
N ALA A 162 -4.48 5.85 8.93
CA ALA A 162 -5.23 6.29 10.10
C ALA A 162 -4.43 7.20 11.06
N GLN A 163 -3.19 7.59 10.70
CA GLN A 163 -2.31 8.47 11.49
C GLN A 163 -1.88 7.91 12.86
N HIS A 164 -1.99 6.60 13.07
CA HIS A 164 -1.47 5.89 14.24
C HIS A 164 0.00 5.55 14.04
N TYR A 165 0.84 6.58 14.00
CA TYR A 165 2.23 6.48 13.55
C TYR A 165 3.11 5.57 14.44
N ILE A 166 2.83 5.47 15.75
CA ILE A 166 3.57 4.58 16.66
C ILE A 166 3.33 3.13 16.27
N ALA A 167 2.06 2.70 16.21
CA ALA A 167 1.68 1.35 15.82
C ALA A 167 2.14 1.03 14.39
N SER A 168 2.06 2.00 13.46
CA SER A 168 2.57 1.84 12.11
C SER A 168 4.09 1.56 12.09
N SER A 169 4.88 2.35 12.83
CA SER A 169 6.32 2.20 12.93
C SER A 169 6.73 0.85 13.53
N GLU A 170 6.05 0.40 14.58
CA GLU A 170 6.28 -0.92 15.21
C GLU A 170 6.02 -2.05 14.21
N ASN A 171 4.88 -2.02 13.50
CA ASN A 171 4.54 -3.07 12.53
C ASN A 171 5.48 -3.06 11.31
N TYR A 172 5.93 -1.90 10.83
CA TYR A 172 6.98 -1.83 9.80
C TYR A 172 8.30 -2.40 10.30
N SER A 173 8.66 -2.19 11.57
CA SER A 173 9.90 -2.73 12.14
C SER A 173 9.85 -4.26 12.21
N GLU A 174 8.71 -4.82 12.62
CA GLU A 174 8.43 -6.26 12.60
C GLU A 174 8.40 -6.85 11.18
N LEU A 175 7.85 -6.12 10.21
CA LEU A 175 7.90 -6.51 8.81
C LEU A 175 9.35 -6.59 8.30
N LEU A 176 10.15 -5.55 8.53
CA LEU A 176 11.54 -5.49 8.09
C LEU A 176 12.40 -6.57 8.77
N SER A 177 12.12 -6.90 10.04
CA SER A 177 12.80 -8.01 10.72
C SER A 177 12.42 -9.36 10.10
N THR A 178 11.13 -9.56 9.78
CA THR A 178 10.61 -10.76 9.12
C THR A 178 11.17 -10.95 7.71
N LEU A 179 11.33 -9.86 6.95
CA LEU A 179 11.93 -9.89 5.62
C LEU A 179 13.44 -10.19 5.66
N LYS A 180 14.16 -9.73 6.69
CA LYS A 180 15.59 -10.03 6.87
C LYS A 180 15.83 -11.49 7.27
N SER A 181 14.96 -12.08 8.10
CA SER A 181 15.08 -13.47 8.55
C SER A 181 14.65 -14.48 7.48
N ASN A 182 13.65 -14.14 6.65
CA ASN A 182 13.11 -15.01 5.62
C ASN A 182 13.66 -14.69 4.22
N TYR A 183 14.95 -14.97 3.99
CA TYR A 183 15.48 -15.15 2.63
C TYR A 183 14.94 -16.46 2.02
N CYS A 184 13.63 -16.60 1.78
CA CYS A 184 13.10 -17.64 0.89
C CYS A 184 11.63 -17.42 0.48
N VAL A 185 11.44 -17.29 -0.84
CA VAL A 185 10.47 -18.02 -1.68
C VAL A 185 9.03 -18.11 -1.17
N VAL A 186 8.09 -17.46 -1.85
CA VAL A 186 7.17 -18.12 -2.80
C VAL A 186 6.66 -17.03 -3.75
N VAL A 187 6.88 -17.20 -5.05
CA VAL A 187 6.10 -16.55 -6.11
C VAL A 187 4.98 -17.54 -6.42
N SER A 188 3.77 -17.31 -5.89
CA SER A 188 2.58 -17.98 -6.42
C SER A 188 1.89 -17.02 -7.36
N LYS A 189 1.51 -17.53 -8.54
CA LYS A 189 1.07 -16.74 -9.70
C LYS A 189 -0.36 -16.21 -9.61
N GLU A 190 -1.02 -16.43 -8.49
CA GLU A 190 -2.41 -16.03 -8.25
C GLU A 190 -2.45 -15.54 -6.80
N ARG A 191 -2.27 -14.23 -6.58
CA ARG A 191 -2.25 -13.63 -5.24
C ARG A 191 -3.12 -12.38 -5.19
N PRO A 192 -3.87 -12.15 -4.10
CA PRO A 192 -4.35 -10.82 -3.77
C PRO A 192 -3.13 -9.98 -3.38
N ALA A 193 -2.88 -8.93 -4.17
CA ALA A 193 -1.81 -7.93 -4.08
C ALA A 193 -0.43 -8.41 -3.55
N PRO A 194 0.59 -8.64 -4.41
CA PRO A 194 1.94 -8.90 -3.94
C PRO A 194 2.42 -7.74 -3.06
N LEU A 195 3.18 -8.06 -1.99
CA LEU A 195 3.94 -7.05 -1.23
C LEU A 195 4.51 -6.01 -2.19
N PRO A 196 4.36 -4.71 -1.89
CA PRO A 196 4.93 -3.69 -2.75
C PRO A 196 6.45 -3.86 -2.80
N LYS A 197 7.06 -3.18 -3.77
CA LYS A 197 8.52 -3.16 -3.87
C LYS A 197 9.13 -2.75 -2.54
N THR A 198 10.24 -3.41 -2.17
CA THR A 198 10.96 -3.16 -0.93
C THR A 198 11.21 -1.67 -0.69
N ALA A 199 11.52 -0.90 -1.73
CA ALA A 199 11.68 0.56 -1.63
C ALA A 199 10.47 1.26 -1.00
N VAL A 200 9.25 0.94 -1.44
CA VAL A 200 8.01 1.54 -0.91
C VAL A 200 7.85 1.22 0.57
N ILE A 201 8.13 -0.03 0.98
CA ILE A 201 8.07 -0.45 2.39
C ILE A 201 9.02 0.38 3.25
N TYR A 202 10.26 0.57 2.78
CA TYR A 202 11.25 1.38 3.51
C TYR A 202 10.86 2.87 3.54
N HIS A 203 10.31 3.42 2.46
CA HIS A 203 9.86 4.81 2.44
C HIS A 203 8.70 5.04 3.42
N GLU A 204 7.74 4.13 3.49
CA GLU A 204 6.59 4.21 4.40
C GLU A 204 7.03 4.00 5.86
N ALA A 205 7.97 3.08 6.11
CA ALA A 205 8.58 2.90 7.42
C ALA A 205 9.37 4.14 7.88
N ALA A 206 10.14 4.77 6.98
CA ALA A 206 10.86 6.00 7.27
C ALA A 206 9.91 7.17 7.56
N LEU A 207 8.80 7.26 6.81
CA LEU A 207 7.75 8.25 7.07
C LEU A 207 7.10 8.04 8.44
N ALA A 208 6.75 6.81 8.81
CA ALA A 208 6.18 6.51 10.13
C ALA A 208 7.14 6.96 11.26
N ASN A 209 8.42 6.63 11.14
CA ASN A 209 9.46 7.03 12.10
C ASN A 209 9.67 8.56 12.15
N LEU A 210 9.64 9.24 11.00
CA LEU A 210 9.71 10.69 10.93
C LEU A 210 8.54 11.33 11.70
N LYS A 211 7.31 10.80 11.56
CA LYS A 211 6.11 11.33 12.20
C LYS A 211 6.11 11.17 13.73
N ILE A 212 6.70 10.11 14.26
CA ILE A 212 6.89 9.92 15.70
C ILE A 212 8.17 10.57 16.25
N SER A 213 8.89 11.35 15.42
CA SER A 213 10.17 11.97 15.78
C SER A 213 11.30 10.99 16.14
N ASN A 214 11.22 9.74 15.68
CA ASN A 214 12.31 8.77 15.76
C ASN A 214 13.31 9.01 14.61
N PHE A 215 14.01 10.14 14.70
CA PHE A 215 14.84 10.65 13.61
C PHE A 215 16.04 9.76 13.27
N ASP A 216 16.60 9.04 14.24
CA ASP A 216 17.75 8.17 14.00
C ASP A 216 17.37 6.96 13.13
N GLU A 217 16.26 6.30 13.45
CA GLU A 217 15.77 5.17 12.64
C GLU A 217 15.26 5.64 11.28
N ALA A 218 14.54 6.77 11.22
CA ALA A 218 14.08 7.34 9.95
C ALA A 218 15.27 7.62 9.00
N LEU A 219 16.35 8.21 9.52
CA LEU A 219 17.54 8.49 8.74
C LEU A 219 18.27 7.20 8.33
N TYR A 220 18.41 6.23 9.25
CA TYR A 220 19.00 4.93 8.95
C TYR A 220 18.28 4.21 7.79
N LEU A 221 16.95 4.21 7.80
CA LEU A 221 16.14 3.60 6.74
C LEU A 221 16.33 4.33 5.40
N CYS A 222 16.40 5.67 5.41
CA CYS A 222 16.65 6.45 4.20
C CYS A 222 18.06 6.22 3.65
N ASP A 223 19.08 6.25 4.50
CA ASP A 223 20.47 6.00 4.11
C ASP A 223 20.66 4.59 3.56
N HIS A 224 19.99 3.60 4.15
CA HIS A 224 19.97 2.24 3.63
C HIS A 224 19.41 2.18 2.20
N MET A 225 18.32 2.91 1.93
CA MET A 225 17.73 2.99 0.59
C MET A 225 18.63 3.71 -0.40
N ILE A 226 19.18 4.87 -0.02
CA ILE A 226 20.10 5.65 -0.86
C ILE A 226 21.33 4.80 -1.23
N SER A 227 21.91 4.09 -0.26
CA SER A 227 23.11 3.27 -0.45
C SER A 227 22.86 2.05 -1.34
N ASN A 228 21.67 1.44 -1.24
CA ASN A 228 21.30 0.25 -2.00
C ASN A 228 20.58 0.57 -3.31
N HIS A 229 20.36 1.86 -3.61
CA HIS A 229 19.71 2.27 -4.84
C HIS A 229 20.63 1.97 -6.02
N SER A 230 20.30 0.92 -6.74
CA SER A 230 20.87 0.67 -8.06
C SER A 230 19.80 1.04 -9.09
N PRO A 231 19.97 2.13 -9.86
CA PRO A 231 19.06 2.41 -10.95
C PRO A 231 19.14 1.23 -11.94
N THR A 232 18.13 0.36 -11.90
CA THR A 232 18.12 -0.95 -12.56
C THR A 232 18.14 -0.87 -14.09
N ARG A 233 18.29 0.34 -14.66
CA ARG A 233 18.24 0.64 -16.09
C ARG A 233 19.56 1.10 -16.71
N ASN A 234 20.54 1.57 -15.95
CA ASN A 234 21.71 2.23 -16.55
C ASN A 234 22.95 1.34 -16.72
N GLN A 235 23.16 0.32 -15.88
CA GLN A 235 24.28 -0.62 -16.08
C GLN A 235 24.12 -1.50 -17.34
N TYR A 236 22.89 -1.77 -17.78
CA TYR A 236 22.63 -2.62 -18.96
C TYR A 236 22.56 -1.86 -20.29
N ARG A 237 22.58 -0.52 -20.28
CA ARG A 237 22.69 0.28 -21.50
C ARG A 237 24.07 0.20 -22.14
N GLN A 238 25.13 -0.05 -21.36
CA GLN A 238 26.49 -0.21 -21.90
C GLN A 238 26.74 -1.56 -22.59
N PHE A 239 25.92 -2.58 -22.35
CA PHE A 239 26.20 -3.94 -22.86
C PHE A 239 25.28 -4.43 -23.99
N GLY A 240 24.29 -3.65 -24.43
CA GLY A 240 23.47 -4.03 -25.61
C GLY A 240 22.69 -5.35 -25.46
N ILE A 241 22.62 -5.94 -24.26
CA ILE A 241 21.92 -7.19 -24.01
C ILE A 241 20.43 -6.89 -23.85
N LYS A 242 19.67 -7.09 -24.94
CA LYS A 242 18.21 -7.20 -24.88
C LYS A 242 17.83 -8.45 -24.10
N ARG A 243 17.63 -8.35 -22.79
CA ARG A 243 16.94 -9.39 -22.03
C ARG A 243 15.43 -9.27 -22.26
N LYS A 244 14.88 -10.20 -23.05
CA LYS A 244 13.50 -10.67 -22.96
C LYS A 244 13.35 -11.43 -21.63
N LEU A 245 13.20 -10.70 -20.52
CA LEU A 245 12.88 -11.31 -19.22
C LEU A 245 11.91 -10.36 -18.51
N TYR A 246 10.70 -10.87 -18.31
CA TYR A 246 9.52 -10.20 -17.75
C TYR A 246 8.85 -9.15 -18.65
N SER A 247 8.31 -9.62 -19.78
CA SER A 247 7.32 -8.89 -20.58
C SER A 247 5.87 -9.18 -20.15
N ASP A 248 5.64 -9.75 -18.96
CA ASP A 248 4.29 -9.87 -18.40
C ASP A 248 3.91 -8.58 -17.62
N PHE A 249 4.24 -7.42 -18.19
CA PHE A 249 3.61 -6.15 -17.81
C PHE A 249 2.23 -6.09 -18.45
N ASN A 250 1.35 -6.96 -17.98
CA ASN A 250 -0.09 -6.88 -18.18
C ASN A 250 -0.73 -6.49 -16.85
N SER A 251 -0.41 -5.28 -16.38
CA SER A 251 -1.39 -4.49 -15.62
C SER A 251 -1.25 -3.05 -16.12
N GLN A 252 -2.37 -2.48 -16.54
CA GLN A 252 -2.50 -1.10 -17.00
C GLN A 252 -2.34 -0.08 -15.85
N GLU A 253 -1.74 -0.48 -14.73
CA GLU A 253 -1.60 0.39 -13.57
C GLU A 253 -0.44 1.36 -13.77
N GLN A 254 -0.84 2.60 -14.01
CA GLN A 254 -0.04 3.79 -14.15
C GLN A 254 0.55 4.19 -12.79
N ASP A 255 1.36 3.32 -12.20
CA ASP A 255 1.87 3.53 -10.85
C ASP A 255 3.02 4.55 -10.86
N TRP A 256 2.75 5.72 -10.26
CA TRP A 256 3.69 6.82 -10.06
C TRP A 256 5.01 6.37 -9.40
N ASN A 257 4.96 5.34 -8.54
CA ASN A 257 6.15 4.79 -7.89
C ASN A 257 7.12 4.19 -8.91
N ASN A 258 6.62 3.60 -10.00
CA ASN A 258 7.48 3.05 -11.06
C ASN A 258 8.27 4.14 -11.80
N ILE A 259 7.73 5.35 -11.91
CA ILE A 259 8.43 6.49 -12.51
C ILE A 259 9.57 6.89 -11.58
N VAL A 260 9.27 7.06 -10.29
CA VAL A 260 10.23 7.46 -9.27
C VAL A 260 11.37 6.44 -9.13
N SER A 261 11.07 5.15 -9.06
CA SER A 261 12.07 4.08 -9.01
C SER A 261 12.97 4.01 -10.26
N SER A 262 12.64 4.72 -11.33
CA SER A 262 13.44 4.74 -12.56
C SER A 262 14.41 5.92 -12.66
N MET A 263 14.43 6.79 -11.65
CA MET A 263 15.42 7.87 -11.50
C MET A 263 16.77 7.32 -11.00
N ASP A 264 17.84 8.08 -11.24
CA ASP A 264 19.21 7.64 -10.91
C ASP A 264 19.49 7.57 -9.42
N GLU A 265 18.68 8.28 -8.62
CA GLU A 265 18.74 8.33 -7.17
C GLU A 265 17.37 7.97 -6.57
N ASP A 266 17.34 7.50 -5.34
CA ASP A 266 16.09 7.32 -4.59
C ASP A 266 15.61 8.68 -4.06
N VAL A 267 14.88 9.39 -4.92
CA VAL A 267 14.42 10.76 -4.65
C VAL A 267 13.45 10.85 -3.47
N ILE A 268 12.68 9.79 -3.17
CA ILE A 268 11.78 9.77 -2.00
C ILE A 268 12.62 9.68 -0.73
N ALA A 269 13.57 8.73 -0.68
CA ALA A 269 14.46 8.59 0.46
C ALA A 269 15.30 9.87 0.69
N LEU A 270 15.81 10.51 -0.38
CA LEU A 270 16.55 11.77 -0.25
C LEU A 270 15.70 12.92 0.32
N ILE A 271 14.43 13.03 -0.09
CA ILE A 271 13.53 14.06 0.43
C ILE A 271 13.20 13.79 1.90
N LEU A 272 12.84 12.55 2.25
CA LEU A 272 12.56 12.17 3.64
C LEU A 272 13.79 12.35 4.55
N ALA A 273 14.98 11.94 4.10
CA ALA A 273 16.23 12.17 4.81
C ALA A 273 16.48 13.66 5.04
N SER A 274 16.22 14.51 4.04
CA SER A 274 16.35 15.96 4.21
C SER A 274 15.38 16.53 5.25
N ASP A 275 14.14 16.03 5.30
CA ASP A 275 13.13 16.45 6.28
C ASP A 275 13.58 16.05 7.70
N VAL A 276 14.14 14.84 7.87
CA VAL A 276 14.73 14.38 9.13
C VAL A 276 15.92 15.25 9.55
N LEU A 277 16.86 15.54 8.65
CA LEU A 277 18.06 16.33 8.94
C LEU A 277 17.73 17.77 9.33
N VAL A 278 16.69 18.36 8.73
CA VAL A 278 16.17 19.67 9.15
C VAL A 278 15.70 19.64 10.61
N GLN A 279 14.97 18.61 11.03
CA GLN A 279 14.56 18.45 12.43
C GLN A 279 15.75 18.28 13.38
N LYS A 280 16.82 17.64 12.90
CA LYS A 280 18.10 17.50 13.62
C LYS A 280 19.00 18.75 13.55
N ASN A 281 18.56 19.83 12.90
CA ASN A 281 19.32 21.06 12.64
C ASN A 281 20.59 20.88 11.78
N ASP A 282 20.71 19.77 11.04
CA ASP A 282 21.80 19.58 10.06
C ASP A 282 21.39 20.10 8.67
N TYR A 283 21.32 21.43 8.58
CA TYR A 283 20.90 22.13 7.37
C TYR A 283 21.87 21.98 6.20
N THR A 284 23.12 21.57 6.45
CA THR A 284 24.12 21.41 5.39
C THR A 284 23.87 20.10 4.66
N GLN A 285 23.81 18.99 5.39
CA GLN A 285 23.52 17.69 4.80
C GLN A 285 22.11 17.63 4.19
N ALA A 286 21.12 18.26 4.84
CA ALA A 286 19.77 18.37 4.28
C ALA A 286 19.78 19.05 2.89
N PHE A 287 20.57 20.12 2.75
CA PHE A 287 20.69 20.83 1.49
C PHE A 287 21.40 20.00 0.41
N ASP A 288 22.44 19.25 0.78
CA ASP A 288 23.16 18.35 -0.12
C ASP A 288 22.25 17.23 -0.65
N HIS A 289 21.40 16.64 0.19
CA HIS A 289 20.40 15.66 -0.26
C HIS A 289 19.37 16.27 -1.21
N LEU A 290 18.88 17.48 -0.93
CA LEU A 290 17.95 18.19 -1.81
C LEU A 290 18.59 18.57 -3.14
N GLU A 291 19.89 18.89 -3.16
CA GLU A 291 20.64 19.15 -4.39
C GLU A 291 20.80 17.87 -5.24
N LYS A 292 21.15 16.74 -4.63
CA LYS A 292 21.20 15.43 -5.32
C LYS A 292 19.84 15.07 -5.92
N CYS A 293 18.79 15.23 -5.13
CA CYS A 293 17.42 14.97 -5.56
C CYS A 293 17.02 15.87 -6.75
N PHE A 294 17.30 17.16 -6.66
CA PHE A 294 17.02 18.13 -7.73
C PHE A 294 17.70 17.73 -9.05
N ASN A 295 18.99 17.39 -9.01
CA ASN A 295 19.77 17.03 -10.19
C ASN A 295 19.27 15.72 -10.81
N SER A 296 18.97 14.70 -9.99
CA SER A 296 18.42 13.42 -10.46
C SER A 296 17.07 13.59 -11.18
N ILE A 297 16.14 14.39 -10.63
CA ILE A 297 14.85 14.64 -11.27
C ILE A 297 15.04 15.43 -12.58
N LEU A 298 15.93 16.43 -12.59
CA LEU A 298 16.17 17.27 -13.76
C LEU A 298 16.83 16.49 -14.90
N GLU A 299 17.79 15.62 -14.59
CA GLU A 299 18.42 14.71 -15.55
C GLU A 299 17.40 13.74 -16.13
N TYR A 300 16.56 13.13 -15.29
CA TYR A 300 15.50 12.26 -15.75
C TYR A 300 14.52 13.00 -16.69
N LYS A 301 14.12 14.22 -16.32
CA LYS A 301 13.23 15.06 -17.13
C LYS A 301 13.84 15.45 -18.47
N ASN A 302 15.11 15.85 -18.49
CA ASN A 302 15.76 16.40 -19.69
C ASN A 302 16.27 15.33 -20.65
N TYR A 303 16.69 14.16 -20.15
CA TYR A 303 17.33 13.13 -20.98
C TYR A 303 16.43 11.92 -21.21
N ASN A 304 15.71 11.45 -20.19
CA ASN A 304 14.96 10.19 -20.30
C ASN A 304 13.58 10.37 -20.92
N ILE A 305 12.89 11.48 -20.64
CA ILE A 305 11.57 11.76 -21.22
C ILE A 305 11.63 11.96 -22.75
N PRO A 306 12.56 12.75 -23.31
CA PRO A 306 12.66 12.91 -24.76
C PRO A 306 13.05 11.61 -25.48
N GLN A 307 13.89 10.77 -24.87
CA GLN A 307 14.24 9.46 -25.42
C GLN A 307 13.05 8.49 -25.44
N LYS A 308 12.15 8.56 -24.46
CA LYS A 308 10.90 7.79 -24.44
C LYS A 308 9.89 8.31 -25.46
N ARG A 309 9.81 9.63 -25.70
CA ARG A 309 9.01 10.21 -26.80
C ARG A 309 9.38 9.64 -28.17
N ALA A 310 10.66 9.38 -28.41
CA ALA A 310 11.14 8.77 -29.66
C ALA A 310 10.82 7.27 -29.79
N ARG A 311 10.39 6.61 -28.70
CA ARG A 311 10.06 5.17 -28.64
C ARG A 311 8.61 5.02 -28.18
N VAL A 312 7.68 5.04 -29.13
CA VAL A 312 6.22 5.17 -28.97
C VAL A 312 5.52 4.00 -28.21
N GLU A 313 6.20 3.28 -27.33
CA GLU A 313 5.68 2.02 -26.73
C GLU A 313 5.56 2.04 -25.20
N SER A 314 5.68 3.18 -24.50
CA SER A 314 5.44 3.22 -23.05
C SER A 314 4.00 3.64 -22.73
N GLY A 315 3.24 2.78 -22.05
CA GLY A 315 1.83 2.99 -21.70
C GLY A 315 1.53 4.13 -20.70
N VAL A 316 2.52 4.87 -20.21
CA VAL A 316 2.31 6.05 -19.36
C VAL A 316 2.32 7.31 -20.24
N PRO A 317 1.27 8.16 -20.21
CA PRO A 317 1.28 9.44 -20.91
C PRO A 317 2.46 10.29 -20.44
N ILE A 318 3.28 10.76 -21.39
CA ILE A 318 4.46 11.57 -21.08
C ILE A 318 4.11 12.82 -20.27
N ASP A 319 2.90 13.34 -20.45
CA ASP A 319 2.41 14.51 -19.73
C ASP A 319 2.25 14.22 -18.24
N LYS A 320 1.81 13.01 -17.86
CA LYS A 320 1.81 12.56 -16.45
C LYS A 320 3.24 12.56 -15.89
N ILE A 321 4.21 11.98 -16.61
CA ILE A 321 5.61 11.93 -16.16
C ILE A 321 6.18 13.34 -15.95
N ASN A 322 5.93 14.25 -16.90
CA ASN A 322 6.36 15.65 -16.80
C ASN A 322 5.72 16.35 -15.60
N LEU A 323 4.42 16.12 -15.38
CA LEU A 323 3.68 16.66 -14.26
C LEU A 323 4.28 16.23 -12.92
N LEU A 324 4.52 14.93 -12.71
CA LEU A 324 5.17 14.44 -11.47
C LEU A 324 6.56 15.05 -11.28
N CYS A 325 7.40 15.10 -12.33
CA CYS A 325 8.74 15.68 -12.22
C CYS A 325 8.66 17.17 -11.82
N ASN A 326 7.71 17.92 -12.40
CA ASN A 326 7.47 19.32 -12.06
C ASN A 326 7.04 19.49 -10.60
N CYS A 327 6.09 18.69 -10.12
CA CYS A 327 5.65 18.74 -8.73
C CYS A 327 6.79 18.38 -7.76
N LEU A 328 7.55 17.32 -8.04
CA LEU A 328 8.71 16.95 -7.21
C LEU A 328 9.78 18.06 -7.19
N LEU A 329 10.12 18.66 -8.34
CA LEU A 329 11.06 19.78 -8.40
C LEU A 329 10.58 20.99 -7.59
N ALA A 330 9.28 21.31 -7.66
CA ALA A 330 8.69 22.37 -6.87
C ALA A 330 8.78 22.09 -5.35
N LYS A 331 8.49 20.85 -4.93
CA LYS A 331 8.57 20.43 -3.52
C LYS A 331 10.01 20.40 -2.98
N VAL A 332 10.99 20.03 -3.80
CA VAL A 332 12.42 20.13 -3.45
C VAL A 332 12.83 21.58 -3.26
N LEU A 333 12.46 22.46 -4.19
CA LEU A 333 12.80 23.89 -4.11
C LEU A 333 12.11 24.59 -2.93
N LEU A 334 10.87 24.22 -2.62
CA LEU A 334 10.16 24.69 -1.43
C LEU A 334 10.94 24.37 -0.15
N ARG A 335 11.44 23.14 0.01
CA ARG A 335 12.26 22.74 1.17
C ARG A 335 13.57 23.53 1.24
N LYS A 336 14.25 23.74 0.11
CA LYS A 336 15.46 24.58 0.05
C LYS A 336 15.18 26.03 0.43
N ALA A 337 14.02 26.56 0.04
CA ALA A 337 13.59 27.90 0.45
C ALA A 337 13.38 27.97 1.96
N LYS A 338 12.65 27.02 2.56
CA LYS A 338 12.43 26.93 4.02
C LYS A 338 13.76 26.84 4.81
N ILE A 339 14.72 26.02 4.35
CA ILE A 339 16.06 25.93 4.96
C ILE A 339 16.83 27.25 4.87
N ASN A 340 16.71 27.98 3.77
CA ASN A 340 17.41 29.26 3.63
C ASN A 340 16.72 30.41 4.38
N GLU A 341 15.42 30.29 4.64
CA GLU A 341 14.68 31.21 5.50
C GLU A 341 15.22 31.15 6.93
N THR A 342 15.49 29.95 7.46
CA THR A 342 16.12 29.81 8.80
C THR A 342 17.53 30.38 8.87
N LYS A 343 18.25 30.44 7.74
CA LYS A 343 19.58 31.05 7.61
C LYS A 343 19.54 32.56 7.27
N ASN A 344 18.36 33.17 7.18
CA ASN A 344 18.16 34.57 6.77
C ASN A 344 18.77 34.95 5.41
N LEU A 345 18.84 34.00 4.46
CA LEU A 345 19.41 34.22 3.12
C LEU A 345 18.34 34.69 2.12
N THR A 346 17.85 35.92 2.30
CA THR A 346 16.62 36.42 1.64
C THR A 346 16.64 36.34 0.11
N ASP A 347 17.76 36.62 -0.55
CA ASP A 347 17.90 36.52 -2.01
C ASP A 347 17.74 35.08 -2.51
N SER A 348 18.38 34.14 -1.82
CA SER A 348 18.30 32.71 -2.15
C SER A 348 16.88 32.16 -1.94
N VAL A 349 16.19 32.60 -0.88
CA VAL A 349 14.79 32.20 -0.62
C VAL A 349 13.87 32.67 -1.75
N TYR A 350 13.97 33.94 -2.15
CA TYR A 350 13.22 34.48 -3.29
C TYR A 350 13.50 33.72 -4.59
N HIS A 351 14.77 33.40 -4.85
CA HIS A 351 15.16 32.61 -6.03
C HIS A 351 14.48 31.25 -6.04
N PHE A 352 14.49 30.52 -4.91
CA PHE A 352 13.91 29.19 -4.82
C PHE A 352 12.38 29.19 -4.94
N TYR A 353 11.67 30.12 -4.28
CA TYR A 353 10.21 30.21 -4.44
C TYR A 353 9.81 30.52 -5.88
N ARG A 354 10.45 31.51 -6.53
CA ARG A 354 10.15 31.84 -7.93
C ARG A 354 10.39 30.65 -8.85
N ARG A 355 11.49 29.91 -8.63
CA ARG A 355 11.81 28.72 -9.42
C ARG A 355 10.84 27.56 -9.14
N ALA A 356 10.37 27.40 -7.90
CA ALA A 356 9.35 26.40 -7.57
C ALA A 356 8.03 26.68 -8.31
N LEU A 357 7.59 27.94 -8.31
CA LEU A 357 6.38 28.38 -9.03
C LEU A 357 6.52 28.29 -10.56
N GLN A 358 7.73 28.34 -11.11
CA GLN A 358 7.94 28.07 -12.54
C GLN A 358 7.72 26.60 -12.89
N PHE A 359 7.99 25.67 -11.97
CA PHE A 359 7.75 24.24 -12.19
C PHE A 359 6.30 23.85 -11.89
N SER A 360 5.72 24.36 -10.81
CA SER A 360 4.34 24.06 -10.40
C SER A 360 3.61 25.34 -9.97
N PRO A 361 3.06 26.11 -10.93
CA PRO A 361 2.38 27.38 -10.65
C PRO A 361 1.15 27.25 -9.74
N GLY A 362 0.51 26.09 -9.78
CA GLY A 362 -0.71 25.78 -9.01
C GLY A 362 -0.46 25.15 -7.64
N ASP A 363 0.78 24.98 -7.20
CA ASP A 363 1.07 24.39 -5.88
C ASP A 363 0.69 25.37 -4.75
N GLU A 364 -0.42 25.05 -4.07
CA GLU A 364 -0.99 25.86 -2.99
C GLU A 364 -0.01 26.10 -1.85
N GLU A 365 0.82 25.11 -1.52
CA GLU A 365 1.79 25.22 -0.44
C GLU A 365 2.91 26.19 -0.81
N VAL A 366 3.43 26.10 -2.04
CA VAL A 366 4.46 27.02 -2.52
C VAL A 366 3.93 28.45 -2.57
N LEU A 367 2.70 28.63 -3.09
CA LEU A 367 2.03 29.94 -3.17
C LEU A 367 1.84 30.56 -1.78
N TYR A 368 1.33 29.79 -0.83
CA TYR A 368 1.11 30.24 0.54
C TYR A 368 2.41 30.69 1.21
N ASN A 369 3.44 29.84 1.20
CA ASN A 369 4.73 30.13 1.82
C ASN A 369 5.42 31.33 1.15
N PHE A 370 5.37 31.42 -0.18
CA PHE A 370 5.92 32.57 -0.91
C PHE A 370 5.20 33.87 -0.54
N LYS A 371 3.86 33.87 -0.45
CA LYS A 371 3.07 35.04 -0.06
C LYS A 371 3.43 35.52 1.35
N ILE A 372 3.51 34.61 2.32
CA ILE A 372 3.91 34.94 3.69
C ILE A 372 5.32 35.55 3.70
N PHE A 373 6.26 34.92 3.00
CA PHE A 373 7.63 35.39 2.94
C PHE A 373 7.75 36.78 2.28
N SER A 374 6.99 37.03 1.20
CA SER A 374 6.98 38.33 0.53
C SER A 374 6.35 39.45 1.35
N GLN A 375 5.30 39.17 2.13
CA GLN A 375 4.73 40.15 3.05
C GLN A 375 5.71 40.61 4.12
N LYS A 376 6.60 39.71 4.58
CA LYS A 376 7.67 40.04 5.53
C LYS A 376 8.83 40.82 4.91
N ASN A 377 8.97 40.78 3.58
CA ASN A 377 10.11 41.33 2.84
C ASN A 377 9.62 42.22 1.68
N THR A 378 9.09 43.39 2.02
CA THR A 378 8.38 44.33 1.14
C THR A 378 9.21 44.94 0.01
N ASP A 379 10.54 44.77 0.04
CA ASP A 379 11.46 45.49 -0.85
C ASP A 379 11.62 44.84 -2.24
N LYS A 380 10.82 43.82 -2.59
CA LYS A 380 10.99 43.06 -3.83
C LYS A 380 9.78 43.12 -4.75
N ASP A 381 10.09 43.15 -6.05
CA ASP A 381 9.10 43.28 -7.12
C ASP A 381 8.00 42.21 -7.06
N PRO A 382 6.74 42.61 -7.33
CA PRO A 382 5.62 41.70 -7.41
C PRO A 382 5.88 40.62 -8.47
N PHE A 383 5.76 39.36 -8.07
CA PHE A 383 5.90 38.22 -8.98
C PHE A 383 4.55 37.92 -9.63
N ILE A 384 4.52 37.97 -10.96
CA ILE A 384 3.34 37.59 -11.73
C ILE A 384 3.24 36.06 -11.73
N LEU A 385 2.13 35.54 -11.20
CA LEU A 385 1.89 34.10 -11.17
C LEU A 385 1.63 33.59 -12.60
N PRO A 386 2.25 32.46 -13.01
CA PRO A 386 1.88 31.80 -14.25
C PRO A 386 0.43 31.28 -14.21
N GLU A 387 -0.16 31.01 -15.37
CA GLU A 387 -1.48 30.38 -15.46
C GLU A 387 -1.51 29.04 -14.70
N LYS A 388 -2.66 28.77 -14.07
CA LYS A 388 -2.87 27.57 -13.25
C LYS A 388 -2.67 26.32 -14.11
N GLN A 389 -1.74 25.45 -13.71
CA GLN A 389 -1.50 24.16 -14.34
C GLN A 389 -2.21 23.04 -13.58
N ASP A 390 -2.31 21.88 -14.24
CA ASP A 390 -2.76 20.63 -13.65
C ASP A 390 -1.92 20.27 -12.42
N VAL A 391 -2.55 19.60 -11.45
CA VAL A 391 -1.93 19.10 -10.22
C VAL A 391 -1.97 17.58 -10.26
N VAL A 392 -0.95 16.91 -9.70
CA VAL A 392 -0.99 15.45 -9.54
C VAL A 392 -2.20 15.10 -8.66
N PRO A 393 -3.11 14.21 -9.10
CA PRO A 393 -4.19 13.72 -8.25
C PRO A 393 -3.58 12.86 -7.14
N VAL A 394 -3.41 13.46 -5.96
CA VAL A 394 -2.73 12.85 -4.80
C VAL A 394 -3.48 11.61 -4.32
N GLU A 395 -4.79 11.56 -4.57
CA GLU A 395 -5.69 10.46 -4.26
C GLU A 395 -5.39 9.20 -5.10
N GLU A 396 -4.77 9.34 -6.28
CA GLU A 396 -4.34 8.21 -7.13
C GLU A 396 -3.01 7.60 -6.69
N LEU A 397 -2.33 8.15 -5.67
CA LEU A 397 -1.02 7.68 -5.21
C LEU A 397 -1.16 6.52 -4.21
N GLN A 398 -0.61 5.36 -4.57
CA GLN A 398 -0.61 4.17 -3.70
C GLN A 398 0.41 4.23 -2.55
N SER A 399 1.49 5.00 -2.71
CA SER A 399 2.54 5.16 -1.69
C SER A 399 2.21 6.30 -0.75
N CYS A 400 2.12 6.00 0.55
CA CYS A 400 1.89 7.00 1.59
C CYS A 400 3.05 8.02 1.67
N ALA A 401 4.29 7.58 1.41
CA ALA A 401 5.47 8.45 1.39
C ALA A 401 5.44 9.45 0.23
N LEU A 402 5.12 9.00 -0.98
CA LEU A 402 5.00 9.89 -2.13
C LEU A 402 3.82 10.85 -1.98
N LYS A 403 2.69 10.36 -1.44
CA LYS A 403 1.55 11.19 -1.06
C LYS A 403 1.97 12.29 -0.07
N TYR A 404 2.64 11.94 1.02
CA TYR A 404 3.15 12.90 2.00
C TYR A 404 4.05 13.99 1.39
N ILE A 405 4.91 13.63 0.42
CA ILE A 405 5.81 14.60 -0.22
C ILE A 405 5.05 15.61 -1.09
N LEU A 406 4.01 15.15 -1.80
CA LEU A 406 3.26 15.93 -2.79
C LEU A 406 2.06 16.66 -2.19
N GLU A 407 1.48 16.15 -1.11
CA GLU A 407 0.32 16.72 -0.44
C GLU A 407 0.60 18.12 0.11
N SER A 408 -0.37 19.03 -0.02
CA SER A 408 -0.27 20.39 0.50
C SER A 408 -0.54 20.39 2.00
N SER A 409 0.42 20.89 2.78
CA SER A 409 0.26 21.08 4.23
C SER A 409 -0.75 22.19 4.60
N VAL A 410 -1.12 23.05 3.65
CA VAL A 410 -1.95 24.25 3.90
C VAL A 410 -3.44 23.91 4.10
N LYS A 411 -3.91 22.75 3.60
CA LYS A 411 -5.32 22.35 3.73
C LYS A 411 -5.73 21.93 5.15
N ASN A 412 -4.78 21.75 6.07
CA ASN A 412 -5.02 21.22 7.41
C ASN A 412 -4.97 22.29 8.54
N GLU A 413 -5.01 23.58 8.20
CA GLU A 413 -5.11 24.69 9.18
C GLU A 413 -6.57 25.14 9.44
N GLU A 414 -7.57 24.29 9.21
CA GLU A 414 -8.82 24.38 9.99
C GLU A 414 -8.58 23.64 11.31
N PRO A 415 -8.92 24.23 12.48
CA PRO A 415 -8.66 23.60 13.76
C PRO A 415 -9.51 22.32 13.84
N ALA A 416 -8.85 21.19 13.63
CA ALA A 416 -9.39 19.90 14.01
C ALA A 416 -9.70 19.99 15.51
N ASN A 417 -10.98 20.07 15.83
CA ASN A 417 -11.46 19.74 17.16
C ASN A 417 -10.81 18.41 17.52
N THR A 418 -10.05 18.44 18.60
CA THR A 418 -9.45 17.29 19.25
C THR A 418 -10.52 16.21 19.42
N VAL A 419 -10.49 15.23 18.53
CA VAL A 419 -11.12 13.94 18.79
C VAL A 419 -10.23 13.28 19.84
N ASP A 420 -10.84 12.92 20.96
CA ASP A 420 -10.14 12.31 22.09
C ASP A 420 -9.31 11.10 21.63
N PRO A 421 -8.04 10.99 22.04
CA PRO A 421 -7.20 9.82 21.80
C PRO A 421 -7.65 8.57 22.59
N GLU A 422 -8.80 8.60 23.26
CA GLU A 422 -9.33 7.51 24.10
C GLU A 422 -10.36 6.60 23.41
N CYS A 423 -10.61 6.76 22.10
CA CYS A 423 -11.36 5.74 21.33
C CYS A 423 -10.48 4.63 20.74
N PHE A 424 -9.43 4.25 21.46
CA PHE A 424 -8.85 2.90 21.40
C PHE A 424 -9.30 2.16 22.67
N ILE A 425 -10.47 1.55 22.51
CA ILE A 425 -11.40 1.12 23.55
C ILE A 425 -10.81 0.04 24.47
N ASP A 426 -11.19 0.17 25.75
CA ASP A 426 -11.43 -0.87 26.76
C ASP A 426 -11.46 -2.31 26.21
N ASP A 427 -10.79 -3.22 26.91
CA ASP A 427 -10.88 -4.67 26.68
C ASP A 427 -12.33 -5.21 26.76
N ASP A 428 -13.29 -4.40 27.22
CA ASP A 428 -14.69 -4.79 27.42
C ASP A 428 -15.54 -4.86 26.14
N ILE A 429 -15.22 -4.14 25.05
CA ILE A 429 -15.95 -4.33 23.78
C ILE A 429 -15.47 -5.58 23.04
N VAL A 430 -14.21 -5.97 23.23
CA VAL A 430 -13.69 -7.25 22.72
C VAL A 430 -14.34 -8.41 23.47
N ASN A 431 -14.50 -8.32 24.79
CA ASN A 431 -15.18 -9.38 25.56
C ASN A 431 -16.68 -9.49 25.26
N SER A 432 -17.38 -8.41 24.86
CA SER A 432 -18.80 -8.51 24.44
C SER A 432 -19.01 -9.04 23.02
N LEU A 433 -17.95 -9.17 22.21
CA LEU A 433 -18.01 -9.72 20.85
C LEU A 433 -17.65 -11.22 20.77
N PHE A 434 -17.18 -11.81 21.87
CA PHE A 434 -16.77 -13.23 21.95
C PHE A 434 -17.48 -14.04 23.04
N ASP A 435 -18.38 -13.43 23.82
CA ASP A 435 -19.27 -14.15 24.75
C ASP A 435 -20.72 -14.13 24.22
N ASP A 436 -21.07 -15.15 23.41
CA ASP A 436 -22.33 -15.92 23.48
C ASP A 436 -22.28 -17.18 22.58
#